data_AF-A0A9X1VBA9-F1
#
_entry.id   AF-A0A9X1VBA9-F1
#
_cell.length_a   1.000
_cell.length_b   1.000
_cell.length_c   1.000
_cell.angle_alpha   90.00
_cell.angle_beta   90.00
_cell.angle_gamma   90.00
#
_symmetry.space_group_name_H-M   'P 1'
#
loop_
_entity.id
_entity.type
_entity.pdbx_description
1 polymer ?
#
loop_
_entity_poly.entity_id
_entity_poly.type
_entity_poly.pdbx_seq_one_letter_code
_entity_poly.pdbx_strand_id
1 'polypeptide(L)'
;MASNLDYLDPSLLPLEEKVNAYLEAEKSLRHATQTNSPSANGISEDPGQLRQQLAQLESEIIALLPTRDEWVKVNLGYGPSRVGAWQVPATGSEPARYELRVVH
;
A
#
# COMPACT_ATOMS: atom_id res chain seq x y z
N MET A 1 -20.12 -4.70 10.83
CA MET A 1 -20.45 -3.33 11.30
C MET A 1 -19.32 -2.45 10.82
N ALA A 2 -19.54 -1.46 9.96
CA ALA A 2 -18.44 -0.65 9.44
C ALA A 2 -17.95 0.30 10.54
N SER A 3 -16.79 -0.01 11.15
CA SER A 3 -16.10 0.88 12.08
C SER A 3 -15.83 2.22 11.39
N ASN A 4 -16.66 3.24 11.65
CA ASN A 4 -16.38 4.64 11.31
C ASN A 4 -15.26 5.12 12.22
N LEU A 5 -14.03 4.66 11.97
CA LEU A 5 -12.86 5.36 12.51
C LEU A 5 -12.84 6.74 11.85
N ASP A 6 -13.09 7.74 12.69
CA ASP A 6 -13.19 9.13 12.33
C ASP A 6 -11.85 9.57 11.72
N TYR A 7 -11.93 10.21 10.56
CA TYR A 7 -10.82 10.72 9.74
C TYR A 7 -9.93 11.78 10.46
N LEU A 8 -10.20 12.02 11.74
CA LEU A 8 -9.58 13.00 12.61
C LEU A 8 -8.72 12.33 13.69
N ASP A 9 -8.63 10.99 13.70
CA ASP A 9 -7.79 10.31 14.68
C ASP A 9 -6.31 10.50 14.31
N PRO A 10 -5.50 11.19 15.14
CA PRO A 10 -4.08 11.42 14.86
C PRO A 10 -3.29 10.10 14.75
N SER A 11 -3.87 9.01 15.24
CA SER A 11 -3.35 7.65 15.10
C SER A 11 -3.36 7.15 13.65
N LEU A 12 -4.17 7.75 12.76
CA LEU A 12 -4.28 7.38 11.34
C LEU A 12 -3.34 8.19 10.43
N LEU A 13 -2.77 9.30 10.90
CA LEU A 13 -1.74 10.06 10.17
C LEU A 13 -0.57 9.20 9.67
N PRO A 14 0.07 8.33 10.48
CA PRO A 14 1.14 7.47 9.97
C PRO A 14 0.65 6.45 8.96
N LEU A 15 -0.61 5.98 9.06
CA LEU A 15 -1.19 5.05 8.09
C LEU A 15 -1.41 5.75 6.74
N GLU A 16 -1.95 6.96 6.75
CA GLU A 16 -2.17 7.78 5.55
C GLU A 16 -0.86 8.09 4.82
N GLU A 17 0.17 8.48 5.56
CA GLU A 17 1.50 8.77 5.01
C GLU A 17 2.10 7.52 4.36
N LYS A 18 2.01 6.36 5.03
CA LYS A 18 2.52 5.09 4.48
C LYS A 18 1.75 4.61 3.26
N VAL A 19 0.42 4.76 3.25
CA VAL A 19 -0.42 4.41 2.09
C VAL A 19 -0.13 5.34 0.91
N ASN A 20 0.05 6.63 1.14
CA ASN A 20 0.48 7.56 0.09
C ASN A 20 1.86 7.17 -0.46
N ALA A 21 2.84 6.90 0.41
CA ALA A 21 4.16 6.45 0.00
C ALA A 21 4.10 5.14 -0.80
N TYR A 22 3.20 4.22 -0.45
CA TYR A 22 2.95 2.98 -1.21
C TYR A 22 2.43 3.29 -2.62
N LEU A 23 1.41 4.15 -2.74
CA LEU A 23 0.85 4.53 -4.05
C LEU A 23 1.85 5.28 -4.91
N GLU A 24 2.67 6.15 -4.32
CA GLU A 24 3.75 6.85 -5.02
C GLU A 24 4.81 5.88 -5.52
N ALA A 25 5.27 4.95 -4.67
CA ALA A 25 6.23 3.92 -5.07
C ALA A 25 5.67 3.01 -6.18
N GLU A 26 4.38 2.65 -6.12
CA GLU A 26 3.72 1.84 -7.16
C GLU A 26 3.68 2.60 -8.49
N LYS A 27 3.35 3.89 -8.43
CA LYS A 27 3.35 4.78 -9.60
C LYS A 27 4.75 4.94 -10.19
N SER A 28 5.79 5.09 -9.36
CA SER A 28 7.19 5.14 -9.80
C SER A 28 7.62 3.84 -10.46
N LEU A 29 7.27 2.68 -9.90
CA LEU A 29 7.55 1.38 -10.52
C LEU A 29 6.82 1.21 -11.85
N ARG A 30 5.55 1.62 -11.93
CA ARG A 30 4.78 1.60 -13.17
C ARG A 30 5.40 2.53 -14.22
N HIS A 31 5.86 3.71 -13.80
CA HIS A 31 6.53 4.65 -14.69
C HIS A 31 7.88 4.11 -15.15
N ALA A 32 8.69 3.54 -14.26
CA ALA A 32 9.97 2.91 -14.57
C ALA A 32 9.80 1.75 -15.56
N THR A 33 8.79 0.90 -15.36
CA THR A 33 8.50 -0.22 -16.28
C THR A 33 7.92 0.24 -17.62
N GLN A 34 7.14 1.33 -17.66
CA GLN A 34 6.62 1.91 -18.91
C GLN A 34 7.68 2.70 -19.70
N THR A 35 8.53 3.46 -19.01
CA THR A 35 9.59 4.29 -19.62
C THR A 35 10.83 3.48 -20.01
N ASN A 36 10.93 2.21 -19.58
CA ASN A 36 11.98 1.28 -19.98
C ASN A 36 11.80 0.80 -21.44
N SER A 37 11.69 1.76 -22.37
CA SER A 37 12.28 1.62 -23.69
C SER A 37 13.81 1.72 -23.50
N PRO A 38 14.62 0.86 -24.15
CA PRO A 38 16.03 0.62 -23.79
C PRO A 38 17.01 1.76 -24.17
N SER A 39 16.57 3.02 -24.16
CA SER A 39 17.39 4.16 -24.52
C SER A 39 17.73 5.03 -23.31
N ALA A 40 19.03 5.02 -23.00
CA ALA A 40 19.82 6.05 -22.31
C ALA A 40 19.88 6.01 -20.77
N ASN A 41 20.93 5.32 -20.30
CA ASN A 41 21.87 5.74 -19.25
C ASN A 41 21.47 6.93 -18.36
N GLY A 42 21.26 6.65 -17.08
CA GLY A 42 21.41 7.62 -16.00
C GLY A 42 20.39 7.44 -14.89
N ILE A 43 20.76 6.70 -13.82
CA ILE A 43 20.01 6.62 -12.55
C ILE A 43 18.59 6.06 -12.74
N SER A 44 18.48 4.84 -13.27
CA SER A 44 17.23 4.09 -13.19
C SER A 44 17.11 3.52 -11.78
N GLU A 45 16.10 3.94 -11.02
CA GLU A 45 15.72 3.27 -9.77
C GLU A 45 15.48 1.79 -10.09
N ASP A 46 16.21 0.91 -9.39
CA ASP A 46 16.15 -0.51 -9.68
C ASP A 46 14.72 -1.01 -9.40
N PRO A 47 14.02 -1.59 -10.40
CA PRO A 47 12.65 -2.04 -10.19
C PRO A 47 12.58 -3.13 -9.10
N GLY A 48 13.66 -3.86 -8.84
CA GLY A 48 13.76 -4.78 -7.70
C GLY A 48 13.71 -4.06 -6.36
N GLN A 49 14.38 -2.92 -6.23
CA GLN A 49 14.38 -2.12 -5.00
C GLN A 49 13.01 -1.50 -4.73
N LEU A 50 12.35 -0.95 -5.76
CA LEU A 50 10.99 -0.42 -5.65
C LEU A 50 9.98 -1.51 -5.23
N ARG A 51 10.08 -2.73 -5.78
CA ARG A 51 9.26 -3.88 -5.36
C ARG A 51 9.46 -4.23 -3.89
N GLN A 52 10.70 -4.20 -3.43
CA GLN A 52 11.01 -4.54 -2.04
C GLN A 52 10.52 -3.46 -1.08
N GLN A 53 10.62 -2.18 -1.48
CA GLN A 53 10.01 -1.07 -0.74
C GLN A 53 8.49 -1.19 -0.67
N LEU A 54 7.82 -1.55 -1.77
CA LEU A 54 6.37 -1.80 -1.78
C LEU A 54 5.98 -2.91 -0.79
N ALA A 55 6.68 -4.03 -0.79
CA ALA A 55 6.42 -5.13 0.15
C ALA A 55 6.65 -4.72 1.61
N GLN A 56 7.65 -3.88 1.86
CA GLN A 56 7.92 -3.33 3.19
C GLN A 56 6.80 -2.38 3.63
N LEU A 57 6.41 -1.44 2.77
CA LEU A 57 5.32 -0.50 3.04
C LEU A 57 4.00 -1.24 3.26
N GLU A 58 3.70 -2.26 2.44
CA GLU A 58 2.52 -3.11 2.61
C GLU A 58 2.49 -3.73 4.02
N SER A 59 3.59 -4.33 4.46
CA SER A 59 3.70 -4.94 5.79
C SER A 59 3.56 -3.91 6.92
N GLU A 60 4.15 -2.72 6.76
CA GLU A 60 4.02 -1.63 7.73
C GLU A 60 2.59 -1.10 7.80
N ILE A 61 1.92 -0.89 6.66
CA ILE A 61 0.51 -0.47 6.61
C ILE A 61 -0.36 -1.50 7.31
N ILE A 62 -0.18 -2.80 7.00
CA ILE A 62 -0.92 -3.88 7.66
C ILE A 62 -0.69 -3.89 9.17
N ALA A 63 0.54 -3.61 9.63
CA ALA A 63 0.86 -3.53 11.06
C ALA A 63 0.26 -2.30 11.75
N LEU A 64 0.08 -1.19 11.02
CA LEU A 64 -0.52 0.04 11.49
C LEU A 64 -2.05 0.05 11.46
N LEU A 65 -2.67 -0.89 10.73
CA LEU A 65 -4.13 -0.98 10.68
C LEU A 65 -4.70 -1.31 12.08
N PRO A 66 -5.62 -0.49 12.60
CA PRO A 66 -6.23 -0.72 13.91
C PRO A 66 -7.13 -1.96 13.92
N THR A 67 -7.72 -2.30 12.77
CA THR A 67 -8.55 -3.49 12.59
C THR A 67 -8.12 -4.25 11.33
N ARG A 68 -8.16 -5.58 11.42
CA ARG A 68 -7.92 -6.50 10.29
C ARG A 68 -9.26 -6.99 9.76
N ASP A 69 -9.30 -7.32 8.48
CA ASP A 69 -10.48 -7.78 7.73
C ASP A 69 -11.63 -6.76 7.67
N GLU A 70 -11.34 -5.49 7.93
CA GLU A 70 -12.28 -4.38 7.86
C GLU A 70 -11.73 -3.23 6.99
N TRP A 71 -12.65 -2.45 6.42
CA TRP A 71 -12.29 -1.21 5.73
C TRP A 71 -12.09 -0.09 6.73
N VAL A 72 -10.86 0.42 6.81
CA VAL A 72 -10.49 1.64 7.53
C VAL A 72 -10.54 2.80 6.54
N LYS A 73 -11.22 3.87 6.92
CA LYS A 73 -11.27 5.09 6.12
C LYS A 73 -9.99 5.89 6.33
N VAL A 74 -9.39 6.35 5.23
CA VAL A 74 -8.17 7.15 5.23
C VAL A 74 -8.33 8.32 4.25
N ASN A 75 -7.74 9.46 4.57
CA ASN A 75 -7.75 10.63 3.70
C ASN A 75 -6.42 10.72 2.95
N LEU A 76 -6.40 10.18 1.73
CA LEU A 76 -5.23 10.24 0.85
C LEU A 76 -5.15 11.56 0.06
N GLY A 77 -6.01 12.54 0.34
CA GLY A 77 -6.00 13.85 -0.33
C GLY A 77 -6.64 13.88 -1.73
N TYR A 78 -6.91 12.73 -2.35
CA TYR A 78 -7.56 12.61 -3.66
C TYR A 78 -9.04 12.22 -3.63
N GLY A 79 -9.62 12.00 -2.45
CA GLY A 79 -11.00 11.58 -2.26
C GLY A 79 -11.20 10.65 -1.07
N PRO A 80 -12.45 10.21 -0.80
CA PRO A 80 -12.76 9.29 0.29
C PRO A 80 -12.13 7.92 0.01
N SER A 81 -10.94 7.69 0.55
CA SER A 81 -10.20 6.45 0.36
C SER A 81 -10.44 5.47 1.51
N ARG A 82 -10.32 4.19 1.22
CA ARG A 82 -10.45 3.10 2.19
C ARG A 82 -9.31 2.12 2.02
N VAL A 83 -8.75 1.70 3.13
CA VAL A 83 -7.69 0.71 3.20
C VAL A 83 -8.10 -0.40 4.16
N GLY A 84 -7.78 -1.63 3.83
CA GLY A 84 -7.98 -2.75 4.75
C GLY A 84 -7.00 -3.86 4.43
N ALA A 85 -6.81 -4.77 5.38
CA ALA A 85 -6.00 -5.96 5.20
C ALA A 85 -6.87 -7.19 5.38
N TRP A 86 -6.96 -8.03 4.36
CA TRP A 86 -7.71 -9.28 4.43
C TRP A 86 -6.78 -10.45 4.60
N GLN A 87 -7.16 -11.35 5.50
CA GLN A 87 -6.42 -12.59 5.65
C GLN A 87 -6.67 -13.49 4.44
N VAL A 88 -5.62 -13.75 3.67
CA VAL A 88 -5.62 -14.76 2.62
C VAL A 88 -5.17 -16.08 3.25
N PRO A 89 -6.06 -17.09 3.33
CA PRO A 89 -5.68 -18.38 3.87
C PRO A 89 -4.59 -19.03 3.01
N ALA A 90 -3.71 -19.77 3.66
CA ALA A 90 -2.67 -20.54 2.99
C ALA A 90 -3.33 -21.46 1.93
N THR A 91 -3.13 -21.16 0.65
CA THR A 91 -3.77 -21.89 -0.44
C THR A 91 -2.69 -22.66 -1.19
N GLY A 92 -2.71 -23.99 -1.05
CA GLY A 92 -1.71 -24.87 -1.65
C GLY A 92 -0.33 -24.69 -1.02
N SER A 93 0.62 -24.09 -1.74
CA SER A 93 2.02 -23.89 -1.32
C SER A 93 2.33 -22.49 -0.79
N GLU A 94 1.37 -21.55 -0.82
CA GLU A 94 1.58 -20.21 -0.27
C GLU A 94 1.16 -20.15 1.20
N PRO A 95 1.99 -19.55 2.10
CA PRO A 95 1.62 -19.38 3.50
C PRO A 95 0.46 -18.39 3.65
N ALA A 96 -0.24 -18.47 4.79
CA ALA A 96 -1.29 -17.50 5.11
C ALA A 96 -0.65 -16.11 5.23
N ARG A 97 -1.17 -15.16 4.46
CA ARG A 97 -0.68 -13.77 4.41
C ARG A 97 -1.83 -12.80 4.50
N TYR A 98 -1.55 -11.59 4.95
CA TYR A 98 -2.51 -10.50 4.84
C TYR A 98 -2.28 -9.80 3.51
N GLU A 99 -3.35 -9.58 2.77
CA GLU A 99 -3.34 -8.81 1.52
C GLU A 99 -3.90 -7.43 1.80
N LEU A 100 -3.08 -6.41 1.53
CA LEU A 100 -3.51 -5.02 1.60
C LEU A 100 -4.40 -4.70 0.40
N ARG A 101 -5.57 -4.11 0.66
CA ARG A 101 -6.42 -3.57 -0.40
C ARG A 101 -6.69 -2.11 -0.12
N VAL A 102 -6.47 -1.28 -1.14
CA VAL A 102 -6.72 0.15 -1.12
C VAL A 102 -7.76 0.46 -2.19
N VAL A 103 -8.77 1.25 -1.84
CA VAL A 103 -9.83 1.73 -2.72
C VAL A 103 -9.86 3.25 -2.61
N HIS A 104 -9.67 3.95 -3.73
CA HIS A 104 -9.66 5.41 -3.83
C HIS A 104 -10.41 5.91 -5.07
#